data_AF-A0A392NGF7-F1
#
_entry.id   AF-A0A392NGF7-F1
#
_cell.length_a   1.000
_cell.length_b   1.000
_cell.length_c   1.000
_cell.angle_alpha   90.00
_cell.angle_beta   90.00
_cell.angle_gamma   90.00
#
_symmetry.space_group_name_H-M   'P 1'
#
loop_
_entity.id
_entity.type
_entity.pdbx_description
1 polymer ?
#
loop_
_entity_poly.entity_id
_entity_poly.type
_entity_poly.pdbx_seq_one_letter_code
_entity_poly.pdbx_strand_id
1 'polypeptide(L)'
;MSTLLSNARCSGKKPEWIGRNAWPGLEEKWGKSSYKEKCKKAAGNRACNSRGGSIHSGGQTSGATFRAQFFQDNGRDPELLDVHEYFHKRPDGTWDTVEAARVQREMDQFEEAFNAQQNALPPSERATEEVRDTIMVDQFVEVAGGMQKNRLRGQGNAS
;
A
#
# COMPACT_ATOMS: atom_id res chain seq x y z
N MET A 1 -11.76 -8.97 -12.51
CA MET A 1 -12.40 -9.63 -13.67
C MET A 1 -12.05 -11.10 -13.58
N SER A 2 -13.04 -11.99 -13.62
CA SER A 2 -12.82 -13.44 -13.66
C SER A 2 -11.84 -13.78 -14.80
N THR A 3 -10.78 -14.52 -14.47
CA THR A 3 -9.73 -14.99 -15.39
C THR A 3 -10.31 -15.68 -16.63
N LEU A 4 -11.47 -16.34 -16.48
CA LEU A 4 -12.19 -17.04 -17.54
C LEU A 4 -12.61 -16.13 -18.71
N LEU A 5 -13.15 -14.95 -18.42
CA LEU A 5 -13.64 -14.03 -19.46
C LEU A 5 -12.48 -13.35 -20.20
N SER A 6 -11.38 -13.10 -19.50
CA SER A 6 -10.16 -12.56 -20.13
C SER A 6 -9.53 -13.59 -21.07
N ASN A 7 -9.48 -14.86 -20.66
CA ASN A 7 -8.97 -15.94 -21.50
C ASN A 7 -9.82 -16.15 -22.75
N ALA A 8 -11.15 -16.16 -22.60
CA ALA A 8 -12.06 -16.24 -23.74
C ALA A 8 -11.82 -15.11 -24.74
N ARG A 9 -11.71 -13.86 -24.27
CA ARG A 9 -11.39 -12.69 -25.12
C ARG A 9 -10.05 -12.82 -25.83
N CYS A 10 -8.99 -13.20 -25.11
CA CYS A 10 -7.65 -13.33 -25.70
C CYS A 10 -7.57 -14.47 -26.72
N SER A 11 -8.30 -15.57 -26.49
CA SER A 11 -8.33 -16.71 -27.40
C SER A 11 -9.14 -16.47 -28.68
N GLY A 12 -10.07 -15.51 -28.66
CA GLY A 12 -11.01 -15.26 -29.76
C GLY A 12 -11.99 -16.41 -30.02
N LYS A 13 -12.03 -17.43 -29.17
CA LYS A 13 -12.89 -18.62 -29.32
C LYS A 13 -14.00 -18.59 -28.29
N LYS A 14 -15.24 -18.88 -28.73
CA LYS A 14 -16.38 -19.02 -27.83
C LYS A 14 -16.22 -20.27 -26.95
N PRO A 15 -16.11 -20.13 -25.62
CA PRO A 15 -16.11 -21.27 -24.73
C PRO A 15 -17.52 -21.88 -24.57
N GLU A 16 -17.61 -23.11 -24.07
CA GLU A 16 -18.88 -23.84 -23.93
C GLU A 16 -19.84 -23.16 -22.95
N TRP A 17 -19.32 -22.60 -21.86
CA TRP A 17 -20.09 -21.92 -20.82
C TRP A 17 -20.67 -20.56 -21.26
N ILE A 18 -20.26 -20.02 -22.42
CA ILE A 18 -20.91 -18.83 -23.02
C ILE A 18 -21.96 -19.30 -24.02
N GLY A 19 -23.21 -18.91 -23.77
CA GLY A 19 -24.32 -19.15 -24.68
C GLY A 19 -24.08 -18.54 -26.07
N ARG A 20 -24.49 -19.25 -27.14
CA ARG A 20 -24.29 -18.83 -28.53
C ARG A 20 -24.80 -17.42 -28.82
N ASN A 21 -25.93 -17.03 -28.21
CA ASN A 21 -26.54 -15.72 -28.42
C ASN A 21 -25.78 -14.58 -27.72
N ALA A 22 -24.98 -14.87 -26.69
CA ALA A 22 -24.24 -13.85 -25.94
C ALA A 22 -22.87 -13.53 -26.56
N TRP A 23 -22.29 -14.47 -27.33
CA TRP A 23 -20.94 -14.32 -27.89
C TRP A 23 -20.79 -13.14 -28.86
N PRO A 24 -21.69 -12.94 -29.85
CA PRO A 24 -21.57 -11.80 -30.76
C PRO A 24 -21.60 -10.45 -30.04
N GLY A 25 -22.44 -10.31 -29.00
CA GLY A 25 -22.51 -9.08 -28.20
C GLY A 25 -21.24 -8.82 -27.38
N LEU A 26 -20.56 -9.87 -26.93
CA LEU A 26 -19.25 -9.76 -26.27
C LEU A 26 -18.15 -9.36 -27.26
N GLU A 27 -18.13 -9.97 -28.45
CA GLU A 27 -17.20 -9.61 -29.52
C GLU A 27 -17.36 -8.14 -29.94
N GLU A 28 -18.60 -7.70 -30.15
CA GLU A 28 -18.92 -6.31 -30.46
C GLU A 28 -18.40 -5.39 -29.35
N LYS A 29 -18.71 -5.70 -28.08
CA LYS A 29 -18.28 -4.91 -26.93
C LYS A 29 -16.76 -4.83 -26.79
N TRP A 30 -16.05 -5.93 -27.02
CA TRP A 30 -14.58 -5.97 -26.98
C TRP A 30 -13.94 -5.27 -28.18
N GLY A 31 -14.64 -5.21 -29.31
CA GLY A 31 -14.24 -4.50 -30.52
C GLY A 31 -14.27 -2.98 -30.38
N LYS A 32 -15.15 -2.43 -29.53
CA LYS A 32 -15.34 -0.98 -29.32
C LYS A 32 -14.03 -0.30 -28.93
N SER A 33 -13.72 0.81 -29.60
CA SER A 33 -12.54 1.64 -29.32
C SER A 33 -12.47 2.06 -27.84
N SER A 34 -13.61 2.48 -27.28
CA SER A 34 -13.73 2.86 -25.87
C SER A 34 -13.41 1.72 -24.89
N TYR A 35 -13.71 0.47 -25.25
CA TYR A 35 -13.32 -0.68 -24.44
C TYR A 35 -11.82 -0.95 -24.52
N LYS A 36 -11.25 -0.92 -25.74
CA LYS A 36 -9.80 -1.09 -25.96
C LYS A 36 -8.99 -0.03 -25.25
N GLU A 37 -9.44 1.23 -25.26
CA GLU A 37 -8.81 2.33 -24.55
C GLU A 37 -8.82 2.11 -23.03
N LYS A 38 -9.97 1.70 -22.47
CA LYS A 38 -10.06 1.31 -21.05
C LYS A 38 -9.11 0.17 -20.71
N CYS A 39 -9.00 -0.85 -21.57
CA CYS A 39 -8.05 -1.95 -21.38
C CYS A 39 -6.59 -1.47 -21.44
N LYS A 40 -6.23 -0.59 -22.38
CA LYS A 40 -4.89 0.00 -22.48
C LYS A 40 -4.56 0.82 -21.25
N LYS A 41 -5.49 1.65 -20.78
CA LYS A 41 -5.34 2.42 -19.53
C LYS A 41 -5.19 1.49 -18.32
N ALA A 42 -5.99 0.43 -18.20
CA ALA A 42 -5.88 -0.53 -17.10
C ALA A 42 -4.60 -1.37 -17.17
N ALA A 43 -4.10 -1.68 -18.37
CA ALA A 43 -2.80 -2.32 -18.55
C ALA A 43 -1.67 -1.35 -18.16
N GLY A 44 -1.73 -0.10 -18.63
CA GLY A 44 -0.83 0.97 -18.24
C GLY A 44 -0.81 1.22 -16.73
N ASN A 45 -1.97 1.25 -16.06
CA ASN A 45 -2.04 1.40 -14.61
C ASN A 45 -1.40 0.22 -13.84
N ARG A 46 -1.45 -0.99 -14.39
CA ARG A 46 -0.80 -2.18 -13.82
C ARG A 46 0.70 -2.21 -14.09
N ALA A 47 1.11 -1.78 -15.29
CA ALA A 47 2.50 -1.74 -15.74
C ALA A 47 3.24 -0.46 -15.31
N CYS A 48 2.50 0.55 -14.85
CA CYS A 48 2.97 1.76 -14.17
C CYS A 48 3.65 1.32 -12.87
N ASN A 49 4.86 0.82 -13.06
CA ASN A 49 5.77 0.32 -12.04
C ASN A 49 6.74 1.41 -11.61
N SER A 50 6.37 2.70 -11.75
CA SER A 50 7.27 3.77 -11.34
C SER A 50 7.53 3.76 -9.83
N ARG A 51 6.79 2.95 -9.05
CA ARG A 51 6.93 2.80 -7.59
C ARG A 51 6.71 1.38 -7.03
N GLY A 52 6.76 0.34 -7.85
CA GLY A 52 6.45 -1.04 -7.38
C GLY A 52 4.95 -1.29 -7.19
N GLY A 53 4.48 -2.49 -7.52
CA GLY A 53 3.21 -2.96 -6.94
C GLY A 53 3.36 -3.08 -5.42
N SER A 54 2.30 -2.79 -4.65
CA SER A 54 2.33 -3.00 -3.20
C SER A 54 2.31 -4.51 -2.92
N ILE A 55 3.49 -5.08 -2.65
CA ILE A 55 3.66 -6.48 -2.26
C ILE A 55 3.71 -6.51 -0.73
N HIS A 56 2.55 -6.54 -0.07
CA HIS A 56 2.53 -6.66 1.39
C HIS A 56 3.15 -7.99 1.83
N SER A 57 4.17 -7.92 2.67
CA SER A 57 4.87 -9.10 3.23
C SER A 57 4.18 -9.66 4.47
N GLY A 58 3.31 -8.89 5.13
CA GLY A 58 2.57 -9.28 6.34
C GLY A 58 1.47 -10.35 6.14
N GLY A 59 1.39 -10.99 4.97
CA GLY A 59 0.43 -12.05 4.67
C GLY A 59 -1.02 -11.58 4.53
N GLN A 60 -1.97 -12.50 4.73
CA GLN A 60 -3.42 -12.22 4.68
C GLN A 60 -3.96 -11.80 6.06
N THR A 61 -3.34 -10.77 6.64
CA THR A 61 -3.68 -10.27 7.98
C THR A 61 -4.31 -8.87 7.88
N SER A 62 -5.41 -8.64 8.61
CA SER A 62 -5.98 -7.29 8.72
C SER A 62 -5.18 -6.43 9.70
N GLY A 63 -5.18 -5.11 9.53
CA GLY A 63 -4.53 -4.20 10.49
C GLY A 63 -5.05 -4.36 11.92
N ALA A 64 -6.35 -4.65 12.10
CA ALA A 64 -6.93 -4.91 13.42
C ALA A 64 -6.42 -6.22 14.04
N THR A 65 -6.31 -7.28 13.24
CA THR A 65 -5.74 -8.56 13.67
C THR A 65 -4.28 -8.40 14.08
N PHE A 66 -3.51 -7.67 13.28
CA PHE A 66 -2.13 -7.33 13.61
C PHE A 66 -2.03 -6.61 14.96
N ARG A 67 -2.81 -5.54 15.18
CA ARG A 67 -2.78 -4.77 16.43
C ARG A 67 -3.11 -5.63 17.65
N ALA A 68 -4.15 -6.46 17.56
CA ALA A 68 -4.53 -7.34 18.66
C ALA A 68 -3.42 -8.35 19.00
N GLN A 69 -2.79 -8.95 17.98
CA GLN A 69 -1.67 -9.88 18.20
C GLN A 69 -0.44 -9.16 18.75
N PHE A 70 -0.11 -8.00 18.20
CA PHE A 70 1.03 -7.20 18.64
C PHE A 70 0.90 -6.80 20.12
N PHE A 71 -0.30 -6.40 20.55
CA PHE A 71 -0.56 -6.09 21.95
C PHE A 71 -0.39 -7.32 22.86
N GLN A 72 -0.88 -8.49 22.43
CA GLN A 72 -0.70 -9.73 23.20
C GLN A 72 0.79 -10.09 23.35
N ASP A 73 1.58 -9.88 22.31
CA ASP A 73 2.99 -10.29 22.28
C ASP A 73 3.91 -9.28 22.98
N ASN A 74 3.58 -7.98 22.94
CA ASN A 74 4.46 -6.91 23.40
C ASN A 74 3.94 -6.13 24.62
N GLY A 75 2.68 -6.33 25.01
CA GLY A 75 2.04 -5.60 26.11
C GLY A 75 1.81 -4.11 25.85
N ARG A 76 1.94 -3.67 24.59
CA ARG A 76 1.70 -2.29 24.14
C ARG A 76 1.07 -2.27 22.75
N ASP A 77 0.38 -1.18 22.41
CA ASP A 77 -0.06 -0.96 21.04
C ASP A 77 1.15 -0.76 20.10
N PRO A 78 1.04 -1.17 18.82
CA PRO A 78 2.09 -0.93 17.84
C PRO A 78 2.18 0.55 17.49
N GLU A 79 3.41 1.04 17.40
CA GLU A 79 3.72 2.35 16.84
C GLU A 79 3.67 2.31 15.32
N LEU A 80 3.76 3.49 14.69
CA LEU A 80 3.69 3.63 13.25
C LEU A 80 4.76 2.83 12.51
N LEU A 81 6.00 2.82 13.03
CA LEU A 81 7.10 2.08 12.44
C LEU A 81 6.99 0.56 12.66
N ASP A 82 6.40 0.11 13.77
CA ASP A 82 6.09 -1.32 13.97
C ASP A 82 5.13 -1.83 12.89
N VAL A 83 4.11 -1.02 12.55
CA VAL A 83 3.16 -1.31 11.48
C VAL A 83 3.89 -1.35 10.12
N HIS A 84 4.73 -0.36 9.84
CA HIS A 84 5.49 -0.29 8.59
C HIS A 84 6.41 -1.50 8.42
N GLU A 85 7.16 -1.85 9.46
CA GLU A 85 8.04 -3.00 9.49
C GLU A 85 7.26 -4.31 9.26
N TYR A 86 6.17 -4.53 9.98
CA TYR A 86 5.38 -5.74 9.84
C TYR A 86 4.84 -5.95 8.42
N PHE A 87 4.35 -4.89 7.77
CA PHE A 87 3.75 -5.00 6.45
C PHE A 87 4.76 -5.02 5.30
N HIS A 88 5.96 -4.46 5.50
CA HIS A 88 6.92 -4.25 4.42
C HIS A 88 8.26 -4.95 4.58
N LYS A 89 8.62 -5.43 5.77
CA LYS A 89 9.85 -6.18 5.98
C LYS A 89 9.59 -7.68 5.81
N ARG A 90 10.49 -8.33 5.10
CA ARG A 90 10.46 -9.76 4.85
C ARG A 90 11.12 -10.51 6.01
N PRO A 91 10.84 -11.83 6.16
CA PRO A 91 11.49 -12.65 7.19
C PRO A 91 13.02 -12.70 7.11
N ASP A 92 13.60 -12.46 5.94
CA ASP A 92 15.06 -12.36 5.74
C ASP A 92 15.66 -11.00 6.13
N GLY A 93 14.82 -10.08 6.64
CA GLY A 93 15.19 -8.73 7.05
C GLY A 93 15.23 -7.70 5.92
N THR A 94 15.00 -8.09 4.67
CA THR A 94 14.98 -7.16 3.53
C THR A 94 13.62 -6.51 3.35
N TRP A 95 13.59 -5.33 2.74
CA TRP A 95 12.34 -4.62 2.44
C TRP A 95 11.68 -5.17 1.17
N ASP A 96 10.36 -5.18 1.14
CA ASP A 96 9.58 -5.66 0.01
C ASP A 96 9.73 -4.82 -1.26
N THR A 97 10.08 -3.54 -1.07
CA THR A 97 10.17 -2.48 -2.07
C THR A 97 11.28 -1.49 -1.71
N VAL A 98 11.82 -0.81 -2.73
CA VAL A 98 12.82 0.26 -2.55
C VAL A 98 12.20 1.44 -1.80
N GLU A 99 10.92 1.67 -2.01
CA GLU A 99 10.12 2.70 -1.38
C GLU A 99 9.96 2.46 0.12
N ALA A 100 9.64 1.23 0.55
CA ALA A 100 9.56 0.92 1.97
C ALA A 100 10.92 1.09 2.68
N ALA A 101 12.01 0.66 2.02
CA ALA A 101 13.37 0.88 2.53
C ALA A 101 13.70 2.38 2.64
N ARG A 102 13.32 3.17 1.63
CA ARG A 102 13.53 4.62 1.63
C ARG A 102 12.73 5.30 2.74
N VAL A 103 11.45 4.93 2.90
CA VAL A 103 10.56 5.46 3.93
C VAL A 103 11.15 5.21 5.31
N GLN A 104 11.55 3.97 5.61
CA GLN A 104 12.18 3.66 6.90
C GLN A 104 13.41 4.54 7.15
N ARG A 105 14.36 4.58 6.21
CA ARG A 105 15.59 5.34 6.35
C ARG A 105 15.35 6.84 6.58
N GLU A 106 14.39 7.43 5.88
CA GLU A 106 14.05 8.85 6.05
C GLU A 106 13.36 9.12 7.40
N MET A 107 12.54 8.18 7.87
CA MET A 107 11.95 8.26 9.21
C MET A 107 13.00 8.12 10.32
N ASP A 108 13.95 7.18 10.19
CA ASP A 108 15.04 7.01 11.16
C ASP A 108 15.88 8.30 11.27
N GLN A 109 16.21 8.91 10.12
CA GLN A 109 16.95 10.18 10.08
C GLN A 109 16.17 11.33 10.71
N PHE A 110 14.86 11.39 10.47
CA PHE A 110 14.00 12.41 11.06
C PHE A 110 13.87 12.22 12.57
N GLU A 111 13.67 10.99 13.04
CA GLU A 111 13.58 10.67 14.46
C GLU A 111 14.87 11.04 15.20
N GLU A 112 16.03 10.70 14.63
CA GLU A 112 17.33 11.07 15.17
C GLU A 112 17.49 12.59 15.27
N ALA A 113 17.16 13.32 14.20
CA ALA A 113 17.24 14.78 14.17
C ALA A 113 16.27 15.44 15.15
N PHE A 114 15.03 14.93 15.25
CA PHE A 114 14.03 15.40 16.19
C PHE A 114 14.50 15.19 17.62
N ASN A 115 14.96 13.99 17.97
CA ASN A 115 15.46 13.67 19.30
C ASN A 115 16.68 14.52 19.67
N ALA A 116 17.60 14.79 18.72
CA ALA A 116 18.73 15.67 18.94
C ALA A 116 18.29 17.10 19.28
N GLN A 117 17.28 17.63 18.58
CA GLN A 117 16.71 18.95 18.88
C GLN A 117 16.02 18.98 20.24
N GLN A 118 15.21 17.98 20.56
CA GLN A 118 14.52 17.88 21.86
C GLN A 118 15.51 17.76 23.03
N ASN A 119 16.60 17.01 22.85
CA ASN A 119 17.62 16.85 23.87
C ASN A 119 18.42 18.13 24.15
N ALA A 120 18.51 19.05 23.17
CA ALA A 120 19.12 20.36 23.35
C ALA A 120 18.23 21.33 24.15
N LEU A 121 16.92 21.06 24.24
CA LEU A 121 15.97 21.88 25.01
C LEU A 121 15.92 21.46 26.49
N PRO A 122 15.65 22.41 27.40
CA PRO A 122 15.37 22.08 28.79
C PRO A 122 14.10 21.20 28.88
N PRO A 123 13.99 20.28 29.86
CA PRO A 123 12.86 19.35 29.93
C PRO A 123 11.47 19.99 29.91
N SER A 124 11.33 21.21 30.43
CA SER A 124 10.08 21.97 30.45
C SER A 124 9.63 22.52 29.10
N GLU A 125 10.54 22.59 28.11
CA GLU A 125 10.28 23.12 26.77
C GLU A 125 10.24 22.02 25.70
N ARG A 126 10.45 20.76 26.10
CA ARG A 126 10.37 19.62 25.18
C ARG A 126 8.92 19.37 24.77
N ALA A 127 8.75 18.86 23.55
CA ALA A 127 7.48 18.36 23.08
C ALA A 127 6.98 17.25 24.02
N THR A 128 5.67 17.24 24.28
CA THR A 128 5.04 16.09 24.93
C THR A 128 5.02 14.90 23.98
N GLU A 129 4.80 13.70 24.51
CA GLU A 129 4.71 12.49 23.69
C GLU A 129 3.57 12.59 22.67
N GLU A 130 2.42 13.19 23.01
CA GLU A 130 1.31 13.35 22.06
C GLU A 130 1.67 14.26 20.88
N VAL A 131 2.44 15.32 21.14
CA VAL A 131 2.93 16.23 20.09
C VAL A 131 3.98 15.52 19.22
N ARG A 132 4.89 14.77 19.85
CA ARG A 132 5.87 13.94 19.14
C ARG A 132 5.18 12.96 18.21
N ASP A 133 4.22 12.19 18.69
CA ASP A 133 3.50 11.19 17.91
C ASP A 133 2.79 11.81 16.71
N THR A 134 2.16 12.97 16.89
CA THR A 134 1.50 13.70 15.81
C THR A 134 2.50 14.11 14.72
N ILE A 135 3.65 14.68 15.12
CA ILE A 135 4.71 15.09 14.19
C ILE A 135 5.27 13.88 13.42
N MET A 136 5.52 12.76 14.11
CA MET A 136 6.04 11.54 13.49
C MET A 136 5.07 10.96 12.47
N VAL A 137 3.77 10.97 12.77
CA VAL A 137 2.72 10.53 11.83
C VAL A 137 2.67 11.43 10.61
N ASP A 138 2.65 12.75 10.79
CA ASP A 138 2.61 13.71 9.68
C ASP A 138 3.84 13.55 8.76
N GLN A 139 5.03 13.43 9.35
CA GLN A 139 6.26 13.22 8.59
C GLN A 139 6.22 11.91 7.80
N PHE A 140 5.73 10.82 8.41
CA PHE A 140 5.58 9.55 7.72
C PHE A 140 4.62 9.66 6.53
N VAL A 141 3.49 10.37 6.69
CA VAL A 141 2.55 10.62 5.59
C VAL A 141 3.24 11.31 4.43
N GLU A 142 4.05 12.33 4.69
CA GLU A 142 4.81 13.05 3.65
C GLU A 142 5.81 12.12 2.95
N VAL A 143 6.62 11.40 3.73
CA VAL A 143 7.67 10.51 3.24
C VAL A 143 7.08 9.34 2.44
N ALA A 144 5.94 8.79 2.85
CA ALA A 144 5.25 7.71 2.15
C ALA A 144 4.59 8.15 0.81
N GLY A 145 4.69 9.43 0.46
CA GLY A 145 4.22 9.99 -0.81
C GLY A 145 2.93 10.80 -0.71
N GLY A 146 2.56 11.22 0.51
CA GLY A 146 1.45 12.10 0.82
C GLY A 146 0.06 11.50 0.57
N MET A 147 -0.97 12.29 0.89
CA MET A 147 -2.35 11.96 0.55
C MET A 147 -2.68 12.35 -0.90
N GLN A 148 -2.48 11.43 -1.84
CA GLN A 148 -2.99 11.64 -3.19
C GLN A 148 -4.50 11.33 -3.24
N LYS A 149 -5.32 12.37 -3.50
CA LYS A 149 -6.80 12.27 -3.57
C LYS A 149 -7.43 11.76 -2.28
N ASN A 150 -7.01 12.29 -1.12
CA ASN A 150 -7.45 11.89 0.23
C ASN A 150 -7.26 10.39 0.52
N ARG A 151 -6.22 9.77 -0.06
CA ARG A 151 -5.84 8.39 0.22
C ARG A 151 -4.36 8.35 0.54
N LEU A 152 -4.02 7.78 1.69
CA LEU A 152 -2.66 7.36 1.97
C LEU A 152 -2.34 6.15 1.09
N ARG A 153 -1.21 6.18 0.37
CA ARG A 153 -0.77 4.99 -0.37
C ARG A 153 -0.18 3.98 0.62
N GLY A 154 -0.47 2.70 0.43
CA GLY A 154 0.08 1.62 1.27
C GLY A 154 -0.75 1.28 2.52
N GLN A 155 -1.65 2.16 2.98
CA GLN A 155 -2.62 1.80 4.01
C GLN A 155 -3.98 1.47 3.38
N GLY A 156 -4.41 0.22 3.48
CA GLY A 156 -5.83 -0.10 3.35
C GLY A 156 -6.59 0.63 4.44
N ASN A 157 -7.51 1.52 4.06
CA ASN A 157 -8.40 2.33 4.90
C ASN A 157 -7.99 2.43 6.38
N ALA A 158 -7.32 3.53 6.76
CA ALA A 158 -7.41 4.02 8.12
C ALA A 158 -8.87 4.45 8.35
N SER A 159 -9.63 3.63 9.05
CA SER A 159 -10.99 3.90 9.53
C SER A 159 -11.05 3.50 10.99
#